data_AF-A0A354WGW6-F1
#
_entry.id   AF-A0A354WGW6-F1
#
_cell.length_a   1.000
_cell.length_b   1.000
_cell.length_c   1.000
_cell.angle_alpha   90.00
_cell.angle_beta   90.00
_cell.angle_gamma   90.00
#
_symmetry.space_group_name_H-M   'P 1'
#
loop_
_entity.id
_entity.type
_entity.pdbx_description
1 polymer ?
#
loop_
_entity_poly.entity_id
_entity_poly.type
_entity_poly.pdbx_seq_one_letter_code
_entity_poly.pdbx_strand_id
1 'polypeptide(L)'
;MVNTYATTATVNSEAKETAFVLWFDEVGISDIPSVGGKNASLGEMIRELTSQGVNVPNGFATTAYAYRYFIESAGLEKKLRELFADLDVEDMPNLRQRGKQARSLILDTP
;
A
#
# COMPACT_ATOMS: atom_id res chain seq x y z
N MET A 1 -19.57 27.19 20.53
CA MET A 1 -19.97 26.30 19.42
C MET A 1 -18.68 25.64 18.95
N VAL A 2 -18.40 24.43 19.44
CA VAL A 2 -17.15 23.71 19.13
C VAL A 2 -17.30 23.04 17.76
N ASN A 3 -16.25 23.11 16.96
CA ASN A 3 -16.20 22.87 15.53
C ASN A 3 -16.44 21.40 15.14
N THR A 4 -17.70 20.98 15.00
CA THR A 4 -18.10 19.61 14.63
C THR A 4 -17.49 19.12 13.31
N TYR A 5 -17.17 20.03 12.37
CA TYR A 5 -16.60 19.67 11.05
C TYR A 5 -15.11 19.31 11.09
N ALA A 6 -14.32 19.90 12.00
CA ALA A 6 -12.92 19.52 12.14
C ALA A 6 -12.81 18.10 12.73
N THR A 7 -13.64 17.79 13.72
CA THR A 7 -13.64 16.47 14.38
C THR A 7 -13.91 15.33 13.40
N THR A 8 -14.85 15.48 12.47
CA THR A 8 -15.15 14.42 11.47
C THR A 8 -14.01 14.23 10.46
N ALA A 9 -13.36 15.31 10.02
CA ALA A 9 -12.26 15.23 9.06
C ALA A 9 -11.02 14.54 9.66
N THR A 10 -10.69 14.83 10.92
CA THR A 10 -9.56 14.20 11.62
C THR A 10 -9.80 12.71 11.88
N VAL A 11 -11.02 12.34 12.30
CA VAL A 11 -11.39 10.94 12.50
C VAL A 11 -11.32 10.15 11.18
N ASN A 12 -11.69 10.77 10.06
CA ASN A 12 -11.62 10.11 8.76
C ASN A 12 -10.19 9.93 8.25
N SER A 13 -9.27 10.85 8.56
CA SER A 13 -7.85 10.68 8.19
C SER A 13 -7.17 9.62 9.05
N GLU A 14 -7.42 9.59 10.36
CA GLU A 14 -6.89 8.55 11.26
C GLU A 14 -7.40 7.15 10.88
N ALA A 15 -8.69 7.04 10.53
CA ALA A 15 -9.26 5.79 10.03
C ALA A 15 -8.57 5.32 8.74
N LYS A 16 -8.28 6.24 7.82
CA LYS A 16 -7.54 5.93 6.58
C LYS A 16 -6.10 5.48 6.82
N GLU A 17 -5.40 6.07 7.80
CA GLU A 17 -4.00 5.73 8.10
C GLU A 17 -3.82 4.29 8.56
N THR A 18 -4.83 3.73 9.23
CA THR A 18 -4.84 2.35 9.75
C THR A 18 -5.76 1.41 8.96
N ALA A 19 -6.38 1.89 7.89
CA ALA A 19 -7.23 1.07 7.05
C ALA A 19 -6.39 0.01 6.34
N PHE A 20 -6.91 -1.22 6.22
CA PHE A 20 -6.25 -2.25 5.42
C PHE A 20 -6.54 -2.12 3.92
N VAL A 21 -7.73 -1.60 3.60
CA VAL A 21 -8.24 -1.45 2.25
C VAL A 21 -8.86 -0.06 2.14
N LEU A 22 -8.67 0.59 0.99
CA LEU A 22 -9.36 1.81 0.60
C LEU A 22 -9.97 1.63 -0.79
N TRP A 23 -11.21 2.07 -0.97
CA TRP A 23 -11.86 2.03 -2.29
C TRP A 23 -11.27 3.08 -3.22
N PHE A 24 -11.28 2.82 -4.53
CA PHE A 24 -10.66 3.75 -5.47
C PHE A 24 -11.35 5.12 -5.55
N ASP A 25 -12.65 5.18 -5.23
CA ASP A 25 -13.40 6.45 -5.13
C ASP A 25 -13.11 7.22 -3.83
N GLU A 26 -12.42 6.61 -2.87
CA GLU A 26 -12.00 7.23 -1.61
C GLU A 26 -10.56 7.74 -1.65
N VAL A 27 -9.76 7.41 -2.67
CA VAL A 27 -8.33 7.77 -2.73
C VAL A 27 -8.04 8.84 -3.78
N GLY A 28 -7.05 9.69 -3.48
CA GLY A 28 -6.52 10.68 -4.41
C GLY A 28 -5.03 10.90 -4.23
N ILE A 29 -4.52 11.98 -4.82
CA ILE A 29 -3.08 12.31 -4.79
C ILE A 29 -2.52 12.48 -3.37
N SER A 30 -3.35 12.92 -2.42
CA SER A 30 -2.99 13.02 -1.00
C SER A 30 -2.72 11.67 -0.34
N ASP A 31 -3.28 10.58 -0.88
CA ASP A 31 -3.19 9.24 -0.32
C ASP A 31 -2.00 8.43 -0.88
N ILE A 32 -1.12 9.03 -1.70
CA ILE A 32 0.10 8.37 -2.21
C ILE A 32 0.91 7.67 -1.12
N PRO A 33 1.14 8.26 0.08
CA PRO A 33 1.87 7.57 1.15
C PRO A 33 1.18 6.27 1.61
N SER A 34 -0.14 6.18 1.47
CA SER A 34 -0.94 5.04 1.92
C SER A 34 -1.17 4.00 0.84
N VAL A 35 -1.37 4.38 -0.42
CA VAL A 35 -1.76 3.44 -1.50
C VAL A 35 -0.79 3.42 -2.69
N GLY A 36 0.21 4.30 -2.71
CA GLY A 36 1.16 4.46 -3.80
C GLY A 36 0.60 5.23 -5.00
N GLY A 37 1.51 5.67 -5.88
CA GLY A 37 1.17 6.55 -7.01
C GLY A 37 0.16 5.97 -8.01
N LYS A 38 0.25 4.67 -8.32
CA LYS A 38 -0.65 4.03 -9.29
C LYS A 38 -2.11 4.04 -8.83
N ASN A 39 -2.36 3.66 -7.58
CA ASN A 39 -3.70 3.62 -7.01
C ASN A 39 -4.27 5.02 -6.80
N ALA A 40 -3.44 5.96 -6.33
CA ALA A 40 -3.82 7.37 -6.24
C ALA A 40 -4.21 7.94 -7.61
N SER A 41 -3.41 7.71 -8.66
CA SER A 41 -3.75 8.14 -10.02
C SER A 41 -5.04 7.49 -10.54
N LEU A 42 -5.34 6.25 -10.18
CA LEU A 42 -6.59 5.58 -10.57
C LEU A 42 -7.80 6.26 -9.91
N GLY A 43 -7.72 6.60 -8.62
CA GLY A 43 -8.78 7.35 -7.93
C GLY A 43 -8.99 8.75 -8.51
N GLU A 44 -7.91 9.45 -8.86
CA GLU A 44 -7.97 10.72 -9.58
C GLU A 44 -8.68 10.57 -10.94
N MET A 45 -8.37 9.52 -11.72
CA MET A 45 -9.04 9.26 -12.99
C MET A 45 -10.54 8.98 -12.82
N ILE A 46 -10.95 8.22 -11.80
CA ILE A 46 -12.37 7.99 -11.49
C ILE A 46 -13.06 9.33 -11.18
N ARG A 47 -12.46 10.15 -10.32
CA ARG A 47 -13.05 11.43 -9.90
C ARG A 47 -13.18 12.43 -11.05
N GLU A 48 -12.14 12.56 -11.88
CA GLU A 48 -12.05 13.63 -12.87
C GLU A 48 -12.60 13.23 -14.25
N LEU A 49 -12.54 11.94 -14.63
CA LEU A 49 -12.83 11.50 -16.00
C LEU A 49 -14.16 10.76 -16.14
N THR A 50 -14.74 10.23 -15.05
CA THR A 50 -16.05 9.56 -15.12
C THR A 50 -17.15 10.51 -15.59
N SER A 51 -17.13 11.78 -15.17
CA SER A 51 -18.06 12.82 -15.65
C SER A 51 -17.89 13.14 -17.15
N GLN A 52 -16.74 12.80 -17.73
CA GLN A 52 -16.41 12.99 -19.15
C GLN A 52 -16.70 11.73 -19.99
N GLY A 53 -17.35 10.71 -19.41
CA GLY A 53 -17.71 9.47 -20.10
C GLY A 53 -16.58 8.45 -20.22
N VAL A 54 -15.44 8.68 -19.56
CA VAL A 54 -14.35 7.69 -19.49
C VAL A 54 -14.70 6.65 -18.43
N ASN A 55 -14.80 5.39 -18.86
CA ASN A 55 -15.09 4.29 -17.97
C ASN A 55 -13.79 3.73 -17.35
N VAL A 56 -13.62 3.95 -16.05
CA VAL A 56 -12.50 3.42 -15.27
C VAL A 56 -13.03 2.30 -14.38
N PRO A 57 -12.47 1.07 -14.43
CA PRO A 57 -12.90 -0.03 -13.59
C PRO A 57 -12.78 0.32 -12.10
N ASN A 58 -13.83 0.03 -11.32
CA ASN A 58 -13.79 0.20 -9.87
C ASN A 58 -13.07 -0.98 -9.19
N GLY A 59 -12.71 -0.80 -7.92
CA GLY A 59 -11.99 -1.76 -7.11
C GLY A 59 -11.44 -1.10 -5.84
N PHE A 60 -10.40 -1.70 -5.28
CA PHE A 60 -9.79 -1.22 -4.05
C PHE A 60 -8.27 -1.39 -4.06
N ALA A 61 -7.60 -0.62 -3.22
CA ALA A 61 -6.17 -0.74 -2.94
C ALA A 61 -5.96 -1.33 -1.55
N THR A 62 -5.02 -2.27 -1.42
CA THR A 62 -4.40 -2.54 -0.12
C THR A 62 -3.49 -1.38 0.26
N THR A 63 -3.41 -1.08 1.55
CA THR A 63 -2.60 0.05 2.04
C THR A 63 -1.19 -0.39 2.44
N ALA A 64 -0.29 0.58 2.53
CA ALA A 64 1.02 0.42 3.16
C ALA A 64 0.91 0.01 4.63
N TYR A 65 -0.19 0.36 5.31
CA TYR A 65 -0.46 -0.15 6.66
C TYR A 65 -0.78 -1.64 6.66
N ALA A 66 -1.66 -2.12 5.77
CA ALA A 66 -1.92 -3.56 5.62
C ALA A 66 -0.65 -4.36 5.33
N TYR A 67 0.20 -3.85 4.42
CA TYR A 67 1.47 -4.50 4.10
C TYR A 67 2.40 -4.59 5.30
N ARG A 68 2.56 -3.48 6.06
CA ARG A 68 3.37 -3.48 7.29
C ARG A 68 2.83 -4.44 8.34
N TYR A 69 1.51 -4.44 8.55
CA TYR A 69 0.84 -5.36 9.46
C TYR A 69 1.09 -6.83 9.06
N PHE A 70 0.97 -7.17 7.77
CA PHE A 70 1.27 -8.50 7.26
C PHE A 70 2.73 -8.92 7.54
N ILE A 71 3.70 -8.05 7.23
CA ILE A 71 5.12 -8.33 7.44
C ILE A 71 5.44 -8.54 8.93
N GLU A 72 4.87 -7.71 9.80
CA GLU A 72 5.08 -7.79 11.26
C GLU A 72 4.41 -9.03 11.86
N SER A 73 3.11 -9.21 11.61
CA SER A 73 2.31 -10.30 12.18
C SER A 73 2.80 -11.69 11.76
N ALA A 74 3.37 -11.81 10.55
CA ALA A 74 3.97 -13.05 10.07
C ALA A 74 5.44 -13.26 10.51
N GLY A 75 6.03 -12.31 11.25
CA GLY A 75 7.44 -12.34 11.63
C GLY A 75 8.39 -12.36 10.44
N LEU A 76 7.96 -11.83 9.29
CA LEU A 76 8.73 -11.81 8.05
C LEU A 76 9.87 -10.80 8.10
N GLU A 77 9.72 -9.73 8.87
CA GLU A 77 10.74 -8.69 8.97
C GLU A 77 12.10 -9.27 9.36
N LYS A 78 12.14 -10.06 10.44
CA LYS A 78 13.39 -10.68 10.91
C LYS A 78 13.98 -11.61 9.85
N LYS A 79 13.16 -12.48 9.25
CA LYS A 79 13.60 -13.44 8.22
C LYS A 79 14.16 -12.74 6.98
N LEU A 80 13.52 -11.66 6.54
CA LEU A 80 13.97 -10.88 5.39
C LEU A 80 15.27 -10.11 5.71
N ARG A 81 15.39 -9.54 6.92
CA ARG A 81 16.63 -8.88 7.37
C ARG A 81 17.82 -9.84 7.40
N GLU A 82 17.62 -11.04 7.95
CA GLU A 82 18.64 -12.09 7.95
C GLU A 82 19.00 -12.54 6.53
N LEU A 83 17.99 -12.73 5.67
CA LEU A 83 18.19 -13.11 4.27
C LEU A 83 19.02 -12.08 3.49
N PHE A 84 18.82 -10.79 3.75
CA PHE A 84 19.48 -9.69 3.05
C PHE A 84 20.79 -9.23 3.69
N ALA A 85 21.23 -9.83 4.80
CA ALA A 85 22.45 -9.43 5.49
C ALA A 85 23.72 -9.53 4.63
N ASP A 86 23.71 -10.44 3.64
CA ASP A 86 24.78 -10.68 2.67
C ASP A 86 24.30 -10.49 1.22
N LEU A 87 23.26 -9.68 1.02
CA LEU A 87 22.82 -9.26 -0.30
C LEU A 87 23.87 -8.33 -0.92
N ASP A 88 24.42 -8.74 -2.05
CA ASP A 88 25.22 -7.89 -2.92
C ASP A 88 24.44 -7.62 -4.21
N VAL A 89 24.17 -6.34 -4.47
CA VAL A 89 23.37 -5.91 -5.62
C VAL A 89 24.18 -5.85 -6.92
N GLU A 90 25.51 -5.85 -6.84
CA GLU A 90 26.41 -5.89 -7.99
C GLU A 90 26.75 -7.35 -8.38
N ASP A 91 26.57 -8.30 -7.46
CA ASP A 91 26.62 -9.74 -7.73
C ASP A 91 25.25 -10.24 -8.24
N MET A 92 25.11 -10.30 -9.57
CA MET A 92 23.88 -10.73 -10.23
C MET A 92 23.39 -12.14 -9.82
N PRO A 93 24.25 -13.18 -9.74
CA PRO A 93 23.89 -14.45 -9.11
C PRO A 93 23.33 -14.34 -7.69
N ASN A 94 24.02 -13.64 -6.78
CA ASN A 94 23.58 -13.42 -5.40
C ASN A 94 22.21 -12.72 -5.37
N LEU A 95 22.10 -11.56 -6.03
CA LEU A 95 20.87 -10.77 -6.12
C LEU A 95 19.68 -11.61 -6.59
N ARG A 96 19.86 -12.41 -7.65
CA ARG A 96 18.80 -13.27 -8.18
C ARG A 96 18.38 -14.33 -7.16
N GLN A 97 19.35 -14.94 -6.48
CA GLN A 97 19.09 -15.97 -5.46
C GLN A 97 18.33 -15.39 -4.27
N ARG A 98 18.80 -14.27 -3.70
CA ARG A 98 18.17 -13.59 -2.57
C ARG A 98 16.78 -13.08 -2.91
N GLY A 99 16.62 -12.48 -4.09
CA GLY A 99 15.31 -12.04 -4.58
C GLY A 99 14.31 -13.19 -4.72
N LYS A 100 14.75 -14.37 -5.18
CA LYS A 100 13.89 -15.56 -5.26
C LYS A 100 13.46 -16.01 -3.86
N GLN A 101 14.39 -16.12 -2.92
CA GLN A 101 14.12 -16.53 -1.55
C GLN A 101 13.16 -15.55 -0.84
N ALA A 102 13.34 -14.24 -1.03
CA ALA A 102 12.45 -13.23 -0.46
C ALA A 102 11.03 -13.33 -1.00
N ARG A 103 10.86 -13.53 -2.31
CA ARG A 103 9.54 -13.74 -2.92
C ARG A 103 8.87 -15.02 -2.40
N SER A 104 9.62 -16.11 -2.24
CA SER A 104 9.10 -17.35 -1.65
C SER A 104 8.61 -17.12 -0.22
N LEU A 105 9.38 -16.44 0.63
CA LEU A 105 8.96 -16.13 2.00
C LEU A 105 7.62 -15.38 2.04
N ILE A 106 7.42 -14.42 1.14
CA ILE A 106 6.17 -13.66 1.05
C ILE A 106 5.02 -14.56 0.55
N LEU A 107 5.24 -15.34 -0.50
CA LEU A 107 4.19 -16.18 -1.12
C LEU A 107 3.75 -17.36 -0.24
N ASP A 108 4.66 -17.88 0.59
CA ASP A 108 4.39 -19.01 1.48
C ASP A 108 3.73 -18.56 2.81
N THR A 109 3.52 -17.25 2.98
CA THR A 109 2.88 -16.67 4.17
C THR A 109 1.40 -16.37 3.89
N PRO A 110 0.47 -16.86 4.73
CA PRO A 110 -0.97 -16.68 4.54
C PRO A 110 -1.47 -15.26 4.80
#